data_AF-A0A3S4I163-F1
#
_entry.id   AF-A0A3S4I163-F1
#
_cell.length_a   1.000
_cell.length_b   1.000
_cell.length_c   1.000
_cell.angle_alpha   90.00
_cell.angle_beta   90.00
_cell.angle_gamma   90.00
#
_symmetry.space_group_name_H-M   'P 1'
#
loop_
_entity.id
_entity.type
_entity.pdbx_description
1 polymer ?
#
loop_
_entity_poly.entity_id
_entity_poly.type
_entity_poly.pdbx_seq_one_letter_code
_entity_poly.pdbx_strand_id
1 'polypeptide(L)'
;MLIAYLEKQQQENAGEMALADLEGFYREAKKHYDEDEAFAERARSYVVKLQGGDEYFLQMWRKLVDITMSQNQITYDRLNVTLTRDDVMGESLYNPMLPGIVADLKAKGLALRSEGATVVFLDEYKNKEGEPMGVIIQKKDGGYLYTTTDIACAKYRYETLHADRVLYYIDSRQHQHLMQAWTIVRKAGYVPDSVPLEHHMFGMMLGKDGKPFKTRAGGTVKLADLLDEALERARRLVAEKNPDMSADELENLAKVVGIGAVKYADLSKNRTTDYVFDWDNMLAFEGNTAPYMQYAYTRVLSRVPQKPASTKTR
;
A
#
# COMPACT_ATOMS: atom_id res chain seq x y z
N MET A 1 17.61 7.06 9.43
CA MET A 1 17.17 7.19 10.84
C MET A 1 16.76 5.87 11.46
N LEU A 2 15.91 5.06 10.83
CA LEU A 2 15.42 3.80 11.42
C LEU A 2 16.54 2.80 11.73
N ILE A 3 17.49 2.62 10.81
CA ILE A 3 18.66 1.76 11.06
C ILE A 3 19.53 2.31 12.22
N ALA A 4 19.73 3.62 12.27
CA ALA A 4 20.50 4.25 13.36
C ALA A 4 19.80 4.12 14.72
N TYR A 5 18.47 4.21 14.75
CA TYR A 5 17.70 4.00 15.97
C TYR A 5 17.68 2.52 16.38
N LEU A 6 17.60 1.60 15.42
CA LEU A 6 17.68 0.16 15.67
C LEU A 6 19.03 -0.21 16.29
N GLU A 7 20.12 0.33 15.75
CA GLU A 7 21.46 0.12 16.27
C GLU A 7 21.59 0.66 17.71
N LYS A 8 21.11 1.88 17.94
CA LYS A 8 21.08 2.49 19.28
C LYS A 8 20.32 1.61 20.28
N GLN A 9 19.13 1.15 19.90
CA GLN A 9 18.32 0.28 20.76
C GLN A 9 18.98 -1.08 21.04
N GLN A 10 19.67 -1.68 20.06
CA GLN A 10 20.41 -2.93 20.27
C GLN A 10 21.63 -2.74 21.18
N GLN A 11 22.25 -1.56 21.18
CA GLN A 11 23.35 -1.22 22.09
C GLN A 11 22.85 -0.98 23.52
N GLU A 12 21.66 -0.40 23.68
CA GLU A 12 21.06 -0.08 24.98
C GLU A 12 20.35 -1.30 25.61
N ASN A 13 19.73 -2.16 24.79
CA ASN A 13 18.99 -3.34 25.22
C ASN A 13 19.59 -4.60 24.56
N ALA A 14 20.39 -5.37 25.31
CA ALA A 14 21.13 -6.55 24.83
C ALA A 14 20.25 -7.79 24.52
N GLY A 15 19.07 -7.62 23.91
CA GLY A 15 18.13 -8.70 23.59
C GLY A 15 17.41 -8.51 22.25
N GLU A 16 16.80 -9.59 21.75
CA GLU A 16 15.93 -9.53 20.56
C GLU A 16 14.75 -8.60 20.83
N MET A 17 14.77 -7.44 20.19
CA MET A 17 13.73 -6.43 20.39
C MET A 17 12.49 -6.83 19.59
N ALA A 18 11.40 -7.13 20.29
CA ALA A 18 10.09 -7.25 19.68
C ALA A 18 9.61 -5.85 19.27
N LEU A 19 9.82 -5.49 18.00
CA LEU A 19 9.25 -4.30 17.37
C LEU A 19 7.73 -4.50 17.17
N ALA A 20 6.98 -4.56 18.26
CA ALA A 20 5.52 -4.67 18.24
C ALA A 20 4.84 -3.33 17.83
N ASP A 21 5.53 -2.20 18.00
CA ASP A 21 5.04 -0.87 17.61
C ASP A 21 6.01 -0.15 16.67
N LEU A 22 5.86 -0.39 15.36
CA LEU A 22 6.67 0.27 14.33
C LEU A 22 6.42 1.79 14.27
N GLU A 23 5.21 2.24 14.58
CA GLU A 23 4.88 3.67 14.58
C GLU A 23 5.56 4.38 15.75
N GLY A 24 5.51 3.79 16.95
CA GLY A 24 6.28 4.23 18.10
C GLY A 24 7.78 4.28 17.76
N PHE A 25 8.31 3.21 17.17
CA PHE A 25 9.71 3.16 16.74
C PHE A 25 10.07 4.26 15.74
N TYR A 26 9.21 4.52 14.75
CA TYR A 26 9.41 5.62 13.79
C TYR A 26 9.38 6.98 14.48
N ARG A 27 8.42 7.21 15.38
CA ARG A 27 8.26 8.48 16.10
C ARG A 27 9.48 8.77 16.98
N GLU A 28 9.97 7.78 17.72
CA GLU A 28 11.17 7.95 18.55
C GLU A 28 12.44 8.13 17.70
N ALA A 29 12.57 7.36 16.60
CA ALA A 29 13.68 7.56 15.65
C ALA A 29 13.67 8.97 15.04
N LYS A 30 12.49 9.51 14.74
CA LYS A 30 12.30 10.86 14.22
C LYS A 30 12.62 11.92 15.28
N LYS A 31 12.17 11.73 16.52
CA LYS A 31 12.50 12.59 17.65
C LYS A 31 14.02 12.71 17.84
N HIS A 32 14.73 11.59 17.88
CA HIS A 32 16.20 11.60 17.94
C HIS A 32 16.84 12.27 16.73
N TYR A 33 16.28 12.09 15.54
CA TYR A 33 16.78 12.77 14.33
C TYR A 33 16.63 14.29 14.40
N ASP A 34 15.59 14.80 15.05
CA ASP A 34 15.32 16.24 15.14
C ASP A 34 16.02 16.90 16.34
N GLU A 35 16.24 16.15 17.43
CA GLU A 35 16.80 16.68 18.69
C GLU A 35 18.31 16.42 18.87
N ASP A 36 18.91 15.45 18.16
CA ASP A 36 20.32 15.07 18.29
C ASP A 36 21.05 15.18 16.94
N GLU A 37 21.89 16.20 16.79
CA GLU A 37 22.63 16.48 15.56
C GLU A 37 23.61 15.35 15.18
N ALA A 38 24.27 14.74 16.18
CA ALA A 38 25.19 13.62 15.95
C ALA A 38 24.44 12.36 15.50
N PHE A 39 23.24 12.13 16.04
CA PHE A 39 22.35 11.09 15.55
C PHE A 39 21.88 11.38 14.12
N ALA A 40 21.53 12.62 13.80
CA ALA A 40 21.11 13.02 12.46
C ALA A 40 22.21 12.82 11.41
N GLU A 41 23.45 13.21 11.73
CA GLU A 41 24.61 13.00 10.87
C GLU A 41 24.88 11.50 10.62
N ARG A 42 24.89 10.71 11.69
CA ARG A 42 25.02 9.24 11.60
C ARG A 42 23.90 8.64 10.75
N ALA A 43 22.66 9.03 10.97
CA ALA A 43 21.51 8.58 10.20
C ALA A 43 21.62 8.91 8.70
N ARG A 44 22.19 10.08 8.33
CA ARG A 44 22.49 10.44 6.94
C ARG A 44 23.60 9.55 6.37
N SER A 45 24.68 9.31 7.12
CA SER A 45 25.76 8.42 6.66
C SER A 45 25.28 6.99 6.42
N TYR A 46 24.31 6.50 7.20
CA TYR A 46 23.76 5.14 7.05
C TYR A 46 22.98 4.98 5.75
N VAL A 47 22.34 6.04 5.25
CA VAL A 47 21.71 6.03 3.92
C VAL A 47 22.75 5.80 2.83
N VAL A 48 23.90 6.49 2.92
CA VAL A 48 25.00 6.33 1.95
C VAL A 48 25.57 4.91 2.00
N LYS A 49 25.80 4.36 3.20
CA LYS A 49 26.31 2.98 3.35
C LYS A 49 25.31 1.94 2.83
N LEU A 50 24.02 2.11 3.10
CA LEU A 50 22.96 1.24 2.58
C LEU A 50 22.91 1.29 1.05
N GLN A 51 22.96 2.49 0.46
CA GLN A 51 23.00 2.67 -1.00
C GLN A 51 24.29 2.14 -1.63
N GLY A 52 25.40 2.19 -0.90
CA GLY A 52 26.69 1.62 -1.30
C GLY A 52 26.74 0.09 -1.23
N GLY A 53 25.67 -0.56 -0.75
CA GLY A 53 25.59 -2.02 -0.68
C GLY A 53 26.37 -2.63 0.50
N ASP A 54 26.61 -1.87 1.56
CA ASP A 54 27.25 -2.39 2.77
C ASP A 54 26.35 -3.46 3.42
N GLU A 55 26.86 -4.69 3.51
CA GLU A 55 26.10 -5.86 3.92
C GLU A 55 25.55 -5.75 5.35
N TYR A 56 26.26 -5.06 6.26
CA TYR A 56 25.76 -4.84 7.62
C TYR A 56 24.48 -4.00 7.61
N PHE A 57 24.48 -2.89 6.86
CA PHE A 57 23.30 -2.02 6.75
C PHE A 57 22.17 -2.67 5.95
N LEU A 58 22.50 -3.48 4.93
CA LEU A 58 21.52 -4.28 4.19
C LEU A 58 20.83 -5.30 5.11
N GLN A 59 21.56 -5.98 6.00
CA GLN A 59 20.97 -6.91 6.96
C GLN A 59 20.05 -6.19 7.95
N MET A 60 20.46 -5.03 8.47
CA MET A 60 19.60 -4.22 9.34
C MET A 60 18.34 -3.73 8.63
N TRP A 61 18.47 -3.32 7.36
CA TRP A 61 17.35 -2.93 6.52
C TRP A 61 16.39 -4.11 6.29
N ARG A 62 16.90 -5.30 5.92
CA ARG A 62 16.09 -6.52 5.74
C ARG A 62 15.31 -6.84 7.02
N LYS A 63 15.94 -6.79 8.19
CA LYS A 63 15.26 -6.99 9.49
C LYS A 63 14.09 -6.02 9.69
N LEU A 64 14.27 -4.74 9.40
CA LEU A 64 13.20 -3.74 9.50
C LEU A 64 12.05 -4.02 8.52
N VAL A 65 12.38 -4.41 7.28
CA VAL A 65 11.39 -4.82 6.28
C VAL A 65 10.62 -6.05 6.75
N ASP A 66 11.31 -7.10 7.22
CA ASP A 66 10.69 -8.35 7.66
C ASP A 66 9.72 -8.13 8.82
N ILE A 67 10.10 -7.33 9.80
CA ILE A 67 9.25 -6.95 10.94
C ILE A 67 8.01 -6.21 10.44
N THR A 68 8.19 -5.21 9.57
CA THR A 68 7.08 -4.42 9.01
C THR A 68 6.12 -5.32 8.22
N MET A 69 6.65 -6.19 7.36
CA MET A 69 5.84 -7.09 6.54
C MET A 69 5.14 -8.17 7.36
N SER A 70 5.72 -8.59 8.49
CA SER A 70 5.05 -9.49 9.45
C SER A 70 3.80 -8.84 10.05
N GLN A 71 3.91 -7.58 10.47
CA GLN A 71 2.77 -6.83 11.01
C GLN A 71 1.69 -6.57 9.94
N ASN A 72 2.13 -6.28 8.70
CA ASN A 72 1.22 -6.15 7.57
C ASN A 72 0.48 -7.46 7.27
N GLN A 73 1.16 -8.61 7.35
CA GLN A 73 0.53 -9.92 7.11
C GLN A 73 -0.61 -10.19 8.10
N ILE A 74 -0.42 -9.91 9.39
CA ILE A 74 -1.49 -10.03 10.40
C ILE A 74 -2.72 -9.20 9.99
N THR A 75 -2.49 -8.01 9.43
CA THR A 75 -3.57 -7.14 8.95
C THR A 75 -4.23 -7.68 7.68
N TYR A 76 -3.45 -8.21 6.73
CA TYR A 76 -3.98 -8.87 5.52
C TYR A 76 -4.84 -10.09 5.86
N ASP A 77 -4.40 -10.92 6.81
CA ASP A 77 -5.13 -12.10 7.28
C ASP A 77 -6.45 -11.70 7.94
N ARG A 78 -6.46 -10.62 8.73
CA ARG A 78 -7.68 -10.05 9.32
C ARG A 78 -8.65 -9.54 8.26
N LEU A 79 -8.14 -8.89 7.21
CA LEU A 79 -8.93 -8.38 6.08
C LEU A 79 -9.38 -9.48 5.11
N ASN A 80 -8.91 -10.71 5.27
CA ASN A 80 -9.10 -11.79 4.31
C ASN A 80 -8.69 -11.33 2.89
N VAL A 81 -7.46 -10.82 2.78
CA VAL A 81 -6.80 -10.44 1.52
C VAL A 81 -5.78 -11.52 1.17
N THR A 82 -5.59 -11.78 -0.11
CA THR A 82 -4.76 -12.90 -0.61
C THR A 82 -3.27 -12.56 -0.72
N LEU A 83 -2.85 -11.38 -0.26
CA LEU A 83 -1.44 -10.96 -0.31
C LEU A 83 -0.61 -11.74 0.71
N THR A 84 0.54 -12.20 0.26
CA THR A 84 1.54 -12.94 1.04
C THR A 84 2.90 -12.27 0.95
N ARG A 85 3.87 -12.79 1.71
CA ARG A 85 5.27 -12.32 1.65
C ARG A 85 5.92 -12.54 0.28
N ASP A 86 5.52 -13.58 -0.44
CA ASP A 86 6.11 -13.92 -1.73
C ASP A 86 5.67 -12.94 -2.84
N ASP A 87 4.59 -12.18 -2.60
CA ASP A 87 4.08 -11.15 -3.52
C ASP A 87 4.82 -9.80 -3.40
N VAL A 88 5.76 -9.67 -2.44
CA VAL A 88 6.42 -8.39 -2.13
C VAL A 88 7.49 -8.06 -3.16
N MET A 89 7.20 -7.10 -4.03
CA MET A 89 8.14 -6.53 -5.01
C MET A 89 8.37 -5.04 -4.75
N GLY A 90 9.10 -4.72 -3.67
CA GLY A 90 9.40 -3.35 -3.25
C GLY A 90 10.31 -2.60 -4.23
N GLU A 91 10.38 -1.27 -4.10
CA GLU A 91 11.19 -0.40 -4.98
C GLU A 91 12.67 -0.80 -5.03
N SER A 92 13.20 -1.33 -3.94
CA SER A 92 14.58 -1.78 -3.84
C SER A 92 14.94 -2.89 -4.82
N LEU A 93 13.97 -3.68 -5.29
CA LEU A 93 14.16 -4.69 -6.33
C LEU A 93 14.70 -4.08 -7.63
N TYR A 94 14.29 -2.85 -7.95
CA TYR A 94 14.61 -2.19 -9.21
C TYR A 94 15.88 -1.33 -9.13
N ASN A 95 16.45 -1.12 -7.94
CA ASN A 95 17.65 -0.29 -7.74
C ASN A 95 18.82 -0.65 -8.68
N PRO A 96 19.17 -1.94 -8.88
CA PRO A 96 20.24 -2.32 -9.80
C PRO A 96 19.94 -1.99 -11.27
N MET A 97 18.67 -1.83 -11.64
CA MET A 97 18.24 -1.55 -13.01
C MET A 97 18.33 -0.06 -13.36
N LEU A 98 18.27 0.84 -12.37
CA LEU A 98 18.13 2.29 -12.60
C LEU A 98 19.30 2.89 -13.41
N PRO A 99 20.59 2.58 -13.11
CA PRO A 99 21.70 3.10 -13.91
C PRO A 99 21.63 2.66 -15.37
N GLY A 100 21.25 1.39 -15.61
CA GLY A 100 21.11 0.82 -16.95
C GLY A 100 19.99 1.49 -17.76
N ILE A 101 18.85 1.77 -17.12
CA ILE A 101 17.72 2.48 -17.74
C ILE A 101 18.11 3.90 -18.13
N VAL A 102 18.78 4.64 -17.24
CA VAL A 102 19.21 6.01 -17.55
C VAL A 102 20.25 6.02 -18.69
N ALA A 103 21.17 5.05 -18.71
CA ALA A 103 22.15 4.91 -19.78
C ALA A 103 21.47 4.58 -21.13
N ASP A 104 20.52 3.65 -21.15
CA ASP A 104 19.78 3.26 -22.35
C ASP A 104 18.92 4.41 -22.91
N LEU A 105 18.22 5.15 -22.04
CA LEU A 105 17.45 6.33 -22.46
C LEU A 105 18.34 7.43 -23.05
N LYS A 106 19.57 7.60 -22.56
CA LYS A 106 20.56 8.50 -23.16
C LYS A 106 21.04 7.98 -24.52
N ALA A 107 21.34 6.69 -24.62
CA ALA A 107 21.79 6.06 -25.87
C ALA A 107 20.73 6.14 -26.98
N LYS A 108 19.45 6.07 -26.62
CA LYS A 108 18.31 6.27 -27.53
C LYS A 108 18.03 7.74 -27.89
N GLY A 109 18.80 8.69 -27.32
CA GLY A 109 18.60 10.12 -27.53
C GLY A 109 17.33 10.69 -26.88
N LEU A 110 16.67 9.94 -26.00
CA LEU A 110 15.44 10.37 -25.31
C LEU A 110 15.75 11.20 -24.06
N ALA A 111 16.81 10.86 -23.35
CA ALA A 111 17.22 11.55 -22.14
C ALA A 111 18.39 12.51 -22.39
N LEU A 112 18.21 13.77 -22.02
CA LEU A 112 19.17 14.85 -22.21
C LEU A 112 19.59 15.45 -20.87
N ARG A 113 20.74 16.13 -20.86
CA ARG A 113 21.16 16.90 -19.68
C ARG A 113 20.50 18.28 -19.72
N SER A 114 19.77 18.63 -18.67
CA SER A 114 19.17 19.96 -18.50
C SER A 114 19.36 20.42 -17.06
N GLU A 115 19.89 21.63 -16.86
CA GLU A 115 20.16 22.23 -15.54
C GLU A 115 20.92 21.31 -14.55
N GLY A 116 21.82 20.48 -15.10
CA GLY A 116 22.61 19.52 -14.33
C GLY A 116 21.91 18.19 -14.02
N ALA A 117 20.60 18.08 -14.24
CA ALA A 117 19.83 16.84 -14.13
C ALA A 117 19.74 16.09 -15.47
N THR A 118 19.35 14.81 -15.43
CA THR A 118 18.96 14.05 -16.63
C THR A 118 17.45 14.05 -16.76
N VAL A 119 16.95 14.52 -17.91
CA VAL A 119 15.55 14.84 -18.16
C VAL A 119 15.10 14.22 -19.49
N VAL A 120 13.88 13.70 -19.54
CA VAL A 120 13.19 13.33 -20.79
C VAL A 120 12.10 14.35 -21.06
N PHE A 121 12.15 15.00 -22.22
CA PHE A 121 11.10 15.94 -22.63
C PHE A 121 9.95 15.19 -23.29
N LEU A 122 8.74 15.45 -22.83
CA LEU A 122 7.52 14.84 -23.36
C LEU A 122 6.63 15.92 -23.97
N ASP A 123 6.33 15.80 -25.26
CA ASP A 123 5.48 16.76 -25.97
C ASP A 123 4.01 16.66 -25.57
N GLU A 124 3.61 15.48 -25.11
CA GLU A 124 2.27 15.11 -24.65
C GLU A 124 1.85 15.88 -23.39
N TYR A 125 2.80 16.46 -22.65
CA TYR A 125 2.56 17.22 -21.43
C TYR A 125 3.23 18.59 -21.53
N LYS A 126 2.60 19.63 -20.97
CA LYS A 126 3.15 20.99 -20.95
C LYS A 126 3.51 21.44 -19.55
N ASN A 127 4.63 22.16 -19.41
CA ASN A 127 4.96 22.88 -18.18
C ASN A 127 4.09 24.15 -18.03
N LYS A 128 4.34 24.95 -16.99
CA LYS A 128 3.56 26.17 -16.72
C LYS A 128 3.77 27.24 -17.79
N GLU A 129 4.90 27.17 -18.49
CA GLU A 129 5.34 28.07 -19.55
C GLU A 129 4.81 27.65 -20.93
N GLY A 130 4.09 26.51 -21.03
CA GLY A 130 3.52 25.99 -22.27
C GLY A 130 4.48 25.17 -23.13
N GLU A 131 5.69 24.92 -22.64
CA GLU A 131 6.75 24.15 -23.30
C GLU A 131 6.63 22.64 -22.98
N PRO A 132 7.27 21.75 -23.76
CA PRO A 132 7.31 20.32 -23.46
C PRO A 132 7.77 20.04 -22.02
N MET A 133 7.06 19.16 -21.31
CA MET A 133 7.37 18.88 -19.92
C MET A 133 8.68 18.10 -19.78
N GLY A 134 9.63 18.64 -19.04
CA GLY A 134 10.87 17.97 -18.66
C GLY A 134 10.66 17.03 -17.47
N VAL A 135 10.58 15.73 -17.72
CA VAL A 135 10.47 14.70 -16.67
C VAL A 135 11.87 14.29 -16.19
N ILE A 136 12.20 14.61 -14.94
CA ILE A 136 13.51 14.29 -14.36
C ILE A 136 13.57 12.78 -14.05
N ILE A 137 14.57 12.09 -14.59
CA ILE A 137 14.86 10.67 -14.33
C ILE A 137 16.15 10.46 -13.51
N GLN A 138 16.96 11.50 -13.34
CA GLN A 138 18.11 11.50 -12.44
C GLN A 138 18.41 12.94 -12.02
N LYS A 139 18.52 13.19 -10.71
CA LYS A 139 18.86 14.50 -10.16
C LYS A 139 20.32 14.87 -10.44
N LYS A 140 20.66 16.14 -10.24
CA LYS A 140 22.03 16.67 -10.33
C LYS A 140 23.03 16.02 -9.38
N ASP A 141 22.56 15.51 -8.24
CA ASP A 141 23.36 14.80 -7.23
C ASP A 141 23.54 13.30 -7.56
N GLY A 142 23.07 12.86 -8.73
CA GLY A 142 23.11 11.47 -9.17
C GLY A 142 21.97 10.60 -8.64
N GLY A 143 21.17 11.10 -7.70
CA GLY A 143 20.07 10.37 -7.10
C GLY A 143 18.91 10.14 -8.08
N TYR A 144 18.30 8.96 -7.99
CA TYR A 144 17.12 8.58 -8.75
C TYR A 144 15.83 9.05 -8.06
N LEU A 145 14.73 9.09 -8.82
CA LEU A 145 13.39 9.47 -8.33
C LEU A 145 12.39 8.35 -8.61
N TYR A 146 11.18 8.49 -8.07
CA TYR A 146 10.07 7.56 -8.29
C TYR A 146 9.81 7.27 -9.78
N THR A 147 9.92 8.29 -10.65
CA THR A 147 9.77 8.10 -12.11
C THR A 147 10.72 7.04 -12.65
N THR A 148 11.98 7.04 -12.20
CA THR A 148 13.00 6.10 -12.68
C THR A 148 12.65 4.68 -12.25
N THR A 149 12.17 4.53 -11.01
CA THR A 149 11.69 3.25 -10.48
C THR A 149 10.44 2.78 -11.22
N ASP A 150 9.49 3.65 -11.54
CA ASP A 150 8.28 3.28 -12.29
C ASP A 150 8.58 2.82 -13.71
N ILE A 151 9.54 3.46 -14.39
CA ILE A 151 10.05 3.01 -15.69
C ILE A 151 10.66 1.61 -15.56
N ALA A 152 11.49 1.39 -14.53
CA ALA A 152 12.12 0.10 -14.27
C ALA A 152 11.10 -0.99 -13.94
N CYS A 153 10.11 -0.66 -13.13
CA CYS A 153 9.03 -1.54 -12.71
C CYS A 153 8.21 -2.02 -13.91
N ALA A 154 7.80 -1.11 -14.80
CA ALA A 154 7.06 -1.48 -16.01
C ALA A 154 7.91 -2.38 -16.94
N LYS A 155 9.17 -2.02 -17.18
CA LYS A 155 10.11 -2.83 -17.97
C LYS A 155 10.29 -4.22 -17.38
N TYR A 156 10.52 -4.32 -16.07
CA TYR A 156 10.69 -5.59 -15.37
C TYR A 156 9.46 -6.49 -15.49
N ARG A 157 8.25 -5.93 -15.29
CA ARG A 157 7.01 -6.69 -15.38
C ARG A 157 6.78 -7.28 -16.77
N TYR A 158 7.17 -6.57 -17.82
CA TYR A 158 7.06 -7.10 -19.18
C TYR A 158 8.18 -8.09 -19.52
N GLU A 159 9.44 -7.72 -19.32
CA GLU A 159 10.57 -8.53 -19.77
C GLU A 159 10.83 -9.75 -18.89
N THR A 160 10.66 -9.62 -17.57
CA THR A 160 10.96 -10.67 -16.59
C THR A 160 9.72 -11.48 -16.22
N LEU A 161 8.59 -10.81 -15.98
CA LEU A 161 7.35 -11.49 -15.58
C LEU A 161 6.46 -11.83 -16.78
N HIS A 162 6.83 -11.43 -18.00
CA HIS A 162 6.09 -11.70 -19.23
C HIS A 162 4.62 -11.28 -19.15
N ALA A 163 4.36 -10.12 -18.54
CA ALA A 163 3.00 -9.63 -18.35
C ALA A 163 2.32 -9.28 -19.68
N ASP A 164 1.14 -9.85 -19.91
CA ASP A 164 0.25 -9.47 -21.03
C ASP A 164 -0.59 -8.21 -20.72
N ARG A 165 -0.73 -7.86 -19.44
CA ARG A 165 -1.49 -6.71 -18.93
C ARG A 165 -1.00 -6.34 -17.54
N VAL A 166 -0.88 -5.05 -17.24
CA VAL A 166 -0.46 -4.56 -15.92
C VAL A 166 -1.48 -3.58 -15.36
N LEU A 167 -2.02 -3.90 -14.19
CA LEU A 167 -3.02 -3.07 -13.49
C LEU A 167 -2.39 -2.38 -12.29
N TYR A 168 -2.56 -1.07 -12.21
CA TYR A 168 -2.08 -0.24 -11.11
C TYR A 168 -3.27 0.33 -10.34
N TYR A 169 -3.51 -0.18 -9.14
CA TYR A 169 -4.49 0.36 -8.19
C TYR A 169 -3.77 1.39 -7.31
N ILE A 170 -3.81 2.66 -7.72
CA ILE A 170 -3.10 3.77 -7.07
C ILE A 170 -4.07 4.96 -6.93
N ASP A 171 -3.84 5.84 -5.94
CA ASP A 171 -4.60 7.07 -5.74
C ASP A 171 -4.56 7.97 -7.00
N SER A 172 -5.72 8.54 -7.35
CA SER A 172 -5.88 9.38 -8.55
C SER A 172 -4.91 10.56 -8.66
N ARG A 173 -4.40 11.09 -7.54
CA ARG A 173 -3.42 12.18 -7.52
C ARG A 173 -2.08 11.80 -8.15
N GLN A 174 -1.78 10.51 -8.26
CA GLN A 174 -0.56 10.00 -8.92
C GLN A 174 -0.71 9.81 -10.42
N HIS A 175 -1.89 10.10 -11.00
CA HIS A 175 -2.16 9.81 -12.40
C HIS A 175 -1.14 10.44 -13.35
N GLN A 176 -0.87 11.74 -13.20
CA GLN A 176 0.07 12.44 -14.07
C GLN A 176 1.50 11.85 -13.98
N HIS A 177 1.93 11.44 -12.79
CA HIS A 177 3.25 10.83 -12.60
C HIS A 177 3.37 9.49 -13.34
N LEU A 178 2.38 8.60 -13.17
CA LEU A 178 2.35 7.31 -13.85
C LEU A 178 2.30 7.47 -15.38
N MET A 179 1.46 8.37 -15.87
CA MET A 179 1.31 8.60 -17.31
C MET A 179 2.60 9.13 -17.95
N GLN A 180 3.34 10.02 -17.26
CA GLN A 180 4.65 10.48 -17.70
C GLN A 180 5.67 9.35 -17.76
N ALA A 181 5.79 8.56 -16.69
CA ALA A 181 6.69 7.41 -16.67
C ALA A 181 6.35 6.41 -17.78
N TRP A 182 5.06 6.10 -17.99
CA TRP A 182 4.63 5.15 -19.03
C TRP A 182 4.82 5.71 -20.44
N THR A 183 4.68 7.02 -20.64
CA THR A 183 5.00 7.64 -21.93
C THR A 183 6.48 7.44 -22.27
N ILE A 184 7.37 7.57 -21.27
CA ILE A 184 8.80 7.27 -21.43
C ILE A 184 9.01 5.78 -21.74
N VAL A 185 8.31 4.89 -21.03
CA VAL A 185 8.33 3.43 -21.27
C VAL A 185 7.95 3.09 -22.72
N ARG A 186 6.91 3.72 -23.27
CA ARG A 186 6.49 3.54 -24.66
C ARG A 186 7.51 4.09 -25.65
N LYS A 187 7.96 5.33 -25.48
CA LYS A 187 8.98 5.94 -26.35
C LYS A 187 10.29 5.14 -26.36
N ALA A 188 10.65 4.54 -25.23
CA ALA A 188 11.82 3.69 -25.11
C ALA A 188 11.63 2.27 -25.66
N GLY A 189 10.40 1.88 -26.00
CA GLY A 189 10.08 0.52 -26.46
C GLY A 189 10.26 -0.55 -25.38
N TYR A 190 10.19 -0.20 -24.10
CA TYR A 190 10.36 -1.15 -22.99
C TYR A 190 9.14 -2.05 -22.79
N VAL A 191 7.95 -1.55 -23.11
CA VAL A 191 6.71 -2.34 -23.10
C VAL A 191 5.96 -2.01 -24.40
N PRO A 192 5.56 -3.02 -25.21
CA PRO A 192 4.86 -2.79 -26.47
C PRO A 192 3.43 -2.30 -26.22
N ASP A 193 2.87 -1.54 -27.16
CA ASP A 193 1.50 -0.98 -27.06
C ASP A 193 0.41 -2.06 -26.92
N SER A 194 0.69 -3.30 -27.34
CA SER A 194 -0.19 -4.45 -27.17
C SER A 194 -0.38 -4.88 -25.72
N VAL A 195 0.54 -4.52 -24.82
CA VAL A 195 0.46 -4.82 -23.38
C VAL A 195 -0.03 -3.56 -22.66
N PRO A 196 -1.29 -3.50 -22.21
CA PRO A 196 -1.84 -2.32 -21.56
C PRO A 196 -1.25 -2.12 -20.15
N LEU A 197 -0.89 -0.87 -19.87
CA LEU A 197 -0.56 -0.36 -18.54
C LEU A 197 -1.75 0.50 -18.09
N GLU A 198 -2.50 0.03 -17.10
CA GLU A 198 -3.78 0.62 -16.74
C GLU A 198 -3.77 1.20 -15.34
N HIS A 199 -4.10 2.49 -15.25
CA HIS A 199 -4.29 3.15 -13.97
C HIS A 199 -5.74 2.94 -13.51
N HIS A 200 -5.94 1.90 -12.71
CA HIS A 200 -7.18 1.64 -11.98
C HIS A 200 -7.28 2.56 -10.75
N MET A 201 -7.33 3.86 -11.03
CA MET A 201 -7.28 4.90 -10.01
C MET A 201 -8.43 4.85 -9.01
N PHE A 202 -8.18 5.27 -7.77
CA PHE A 202 -9.23 5.45 -6.77
C PHE A 202 -9.21 6.84 -6.12
N GLY A 203 -10.37 7.28 -5.63
CA GLY A 203 -10.56 8.53 -4.90
C GLY A 203 -10.00 8.48 -3.47
N MET A 204 -10.05 9.60 -2.77
CA MET A 204 -9.60 9.67 -1.37
C MET A 204 -10.68 9.14 -0.41
N MET A 205 -10.23 8.62 0.74
CA MET A 205 -11.11 8.42 1.88
C MET A 205 -11.31 9.74 2.64
N LEU A 206 -12.56 10.12 2.83
CA LEU A 206 -12.98 11.34 3.50
C LEU A 206 -13.74 11.04 4.80
N GLY A 207 -13.65 11.95 5.77
CA GLY A 207 -14.54 11.97 6.92
C GLY A 207 -15.91 12.57 6.59
N LYS A 208 -16.84 12.55 7.55
CA LYS A 208 -18.18 13.18 7.40
C LYS A 208 -18.10 14.70 7.15
N ASP A 209 -16.96 15.32 7.43
CA ASP A 209 -16.69 16.74 7.16
C ASP A 209 -16.17 17.03 5.74
N GLY A 210 -16.06 16.00 4.89
CA GLY A 210 -15.55 16.09 3.52
C GLY A 210 -14.03 16.30 3.43
N LYS A 211 -13.30 16.21 4.55
CA LYS A 211 -11.84 16.34 4.60
C LYS A 211 -11.18 14.95 4.63
N PRO A 212 -9.86 14.85 4.35
CA PRO A 212 -9.14 13.58 4.42
C PRO A 212 -9.40 12.87 5.76
N PHE A 213 -9.70 11.57 5.68
CA PHE A 213 -10.09 10.77 6.83
C PHE A 213 -8.99 10.74 7.90
N LYS A 214 -9.35 11.17 9.12
CA LYS A 214 -8.45 11.34 10.26
C LYS A 214 -9.13 10.87 11.54
N THR A 215 -8.32 10.59 12.57
CA THR A 215 -8.84 10.35 13.91
C THR A 215 -9.53 11.60 14.46
N ARG A 216 -10.33 11.46 15.53
CA ARG A 216 -10.98 12.62 16.20
C ARG A 216 -9.97 13.68 16.68
N ALA A 217 -8.75 13.26 16.99
CA ALA A 217 -7.65 14.15 17.38
C ALA A 217 -6.88 14.74 16.17
N GLY A 218 -7.29 14.44 14.94
CA GLY A 218 -6.66 14.94 13.71
C GLY A 218 -5.43 14.16 13.22
N GLY A 219 -5.12 13.04 13.86
CA GLY A 219 -4.02 12.14 13.48
C GLY A 219 -4.39 11.14 12.38
N THR A 220 -3.40 10.39 11.90
CA THR A 220 -3.61 9.27 10.97
C THR A 220 -4.36 8.14 11.66
N VAL A 221 -5.34 7.54 10.97
CA VAL A 221 -6.09 6.38 11.48
C VAL A 221 -5.26 5.12 11.26
N LYS A 222 -4.97 4.37 12.32
CA LYS A 222 -4.33 3.05 12.18
C LYS A 222 -5.35 2.06 11.63
N LEU A 223 -4.93 1.28 10.64
CA LEU A 223 -5.81 0.27 10.06
C LEU A 223 -6.18 -0.81 11.08
N ALA A 224 -5.27 -1.22 11.95
CA ALA A 224 -5.56 -2.18 13.03
C ALA A 224 -6.70 -1.67 13.93
N ASP A 225 -6.60 -0.44 14.42
CA ASP A 225 -7.62 0.19 15.27
C ASP A 225 -8.97 0.32 14.54
N LEU A 226 -8.96 0.66 13.25
CA LEU A 226 -10.17 0.71 12.44
C LEU A 226 -10.87 -0.66 12.37
N LEU A 227 -10.10 -1.73 12.19
CA LEU A 227 -10.64 -3.08 12.14
C LEU A 227 -11.10 -3.57 13.52
N ASP A 228 -10.44 -3.14 14.60
CA ASP A 228 -10.88 -3.42 15.97
C ASP A 228 -12.23 -2.74 16.26
N GLU A 229 -12.39 -1.47 15.87
CA GLU A 229 -13.67 -0.76 15.99
C GLU A 229 -14.77 -1.39 15.12
N ALA A 230 -14.44 -1.85 13.91
CA ALA A 230 -15.38 -2.56 13.04
C ALA A 230 -15.93 -3.83 13.72
N LEU A 231 -15.05 -4.62 14.35
CA LEU A 231 -15.40 -5.84 15.07
C LEU A 231 -16.26 -5.52 16.30
N GLU A 232 -15.88 -4.50 17.08
CA GLU A 232 -16.63 -4.11 18.28
C GLU A 232 -18.06 -3.65 17.95
N ARG A 233 -18.21 -2.84 16.90
CA ARG A 233 -19.52 -2.39 16.41
C ARG A 233 -20.36 -3.54 15.88
N ALA A 234 -19.75 -4.43 15.08
CA ALA A 234 -20.43 -5.61 14.57
C ALA A 234 -20.86 -6.56 15.69
N ARG A 235 -20.03 -6.76 16.73
CA ARG A 235 -20.36 -7.62 17.88
C ARG A 235 -21.59 -7.12 18.63
N ARG A 236 -21.66 -5.81 18.92
CA ARG A 236 -22.84 -5.18 19.55
C ARG A 236 -24.08 -5.38 18.70
N LEU A 237 -23.97 -5.08 17.40
CA LEU A 237 -25.07 -5.17 16.45
C LEU A 237 -25.63 -6.60 16.32
N VAL A 238 -24.76 -7.61 16.31
CA VAL A 238 -25.16 -9.02 16.24
C VAL A 238 -25.80 -9.48 17.56
N ALA A 239 -25.20 -9.13 18.70
CA ALA A 239 -25.71 -9.50 20.02
C ALA A 239 -27.11 -8.92 20.29
N GLU A 240 -27.39 -7.69 19.85
CA GLU A 240 -28.73 -7.08 19.96
C GLU A 240 -29.80 -7.85 19.17
N LYS A 241 -29.43 -8.43 18.02
CA LYS A 241 -30.38 -9.17 17.17
C LYS A 241 -30.54 -10.63 17.56
N ASN A 242 -29.52 -11.24 18.16
CA ASN A 242 -29.54 -12.66 18.50
C ASN A 242 -28.88 -12.89 19.88
N PRO A 243 -29.59 -12.55 20.97
CA PRO A 243 -29.02 -12.53 22.32
C PRO A 243 -28.65 -13.91 22.87
N ASP A 244 -29.24 -14.98 22.33
CA ASP A 244 -29.04 -16.36 22.80
C ASP A 244 -27.89 -17.08 22.07
N MET A 245 -27.13 -16.38 21.22
CA MET A 245 -26.01 -16.95 20.46
C MET A 245 -24.82 -17.28 21.36
N SER A 246 -24.13 -18.39 21.08
CA SER A 246 -22.90 -18.73 21.81
C SER A 246 -21.78 -17.70 21.56
N ALA A 247 -20.85 -17.57 22.51
CA ALA A 247 -19.76 -16.61 22.40
C ALA A 247 -18.88 -16.83 21.16
N ASP A 248 -18.59 -18.09 20.82
CA ASP A 248 -17.76 -18.45 19.66
C ASP A 248 -18.48 -18.16 18.33
N GLU A 249 -19.78 -18.42 18.24
CA GLU A 249 -20.57 -18.08 17.06
C GLU A 249 -20.72 -16.56 16.89
N LEU A 250 -20.92 -15.84 18.00
CA LEU A 250 -21.01 -14.39 18.01
C LEU A 250 -19.71 -13.77 17.50
N GLU A 251 -18.55 -14.27 17.96
CA GLU A 251 -17.24 -13.77 17.55
C GLU A 251 -17.00 -13.99 16.05
N ASN A 252 -17.28 -15.20 15.57
CA ASN A 252 -17.15 -15.53 14.16
C ASN A 252 -18.08 -14.66 13.28
N LEU A 253 -19.33 -14.50 13.68
CA LEU A 253 -20.30 -13.70 12.94
C LEU A 253 -19.94 -12.20 12.96
N ALA A 254 -19.49 -11.67 14.10
CA ALA A 254 -18.99 -10.30 14.21
C ALA A 254 -17.80 -10.05 13.27
N LYS A 255 -16.87 -11.02 13.16
CA LYS A 255 -15.75 -10.95 12.20
C LYS A 255 -16.22 -10.90 10.75
N VAL A 256 -17.14 -11.79 10.37
CA VAL A 256 -17.69 -11.82 9.00
C VAL A 256 -18.43 -10.53 8.66
N VAL A 257 -19.25 -10.01 9.59
CA VAL A 257 -20.04 -8.79 9.39
C VAL A 257 -19.15 -7.56 9.36
N GLY A 258 -18.28 -7.38 10.36
CA GLY A 258 -17.43 -6.20 10.51
C GLY A 258 -16.44 -6.04 9.38
N ILE A 259 -15.66 -7.08 9.08
CA ILE A 259 -14.68 -7.05 7.97
C ILE A 259 -15.39 -6.99 6.61
N GLY A 260 -16.52 -7.71 6.47
CA GLY A 260 -17.36 -7.64 5.29
C GLY A 260 -17.85 -6.21 5.03
N ALA A 261 -18.31 -5.50 6.05
CA ALA A 261 -18.77 -4.12 5.94
C ALA A 261 -17.64 -3.18 5.52
N VAL A 262 -16.44 -3.29 6.10
CA VAL A 262 -15.27 -2.49 5.72
C VAL A 262 -14.95 -2.62 4.24
N LYS A 263 -14.90 -3.84 3.72
CA LYS A 263 -14.57 -4.10 2.32
C LYS A 263 -15.70 -3.70 1.37
N TYR A 264 -16.94 -4.09 1.71
CA TYR A 264 -18.08 -3.87 0.83
C TYR A 264 -18.46 -2.40 0.73
N ALA A 265 -18.33 -1.63 1.82
CA ALA A 265 -18.61 -0.20 1.78
C ALA A 265 -17.71 0.55 0.79
N ASP A 266 -16.46 0.12 0.63
CA ASP A 266 -15.57 0.61 -0.42
C ASP A 266 -15.99 0.05 -1.81
N LEU A 267 -16.01 -1.27 -1.96
CA LEU A 267 -16.22 -1.96 -3.24
C LEU A 267 -17.59 -1.73 -3.90
N SER A 268 -18.61 -1.37 -3.13
CA SER A 268 -19.96 -1.06 -3.61
C SER A 268 -20.08 0.32 -4.27
N LYS A 269 -19.05 1.17 -4.12
CA LYS A 269 -18.99 2.49 -4.73
C LYS A 269 -18.09 2.46 -5.97
N ASN A 270 -18.26 3.45 -6.84
CA ASN A 270 -17.35 3.59 -7.96
C ASN A 270 -15.97 4.00 -7.43
N ARG A 271 -14.92 3.23 -7.75
CA ARG A 271 -13.56 3.50 -7.29
C ARG A 271 -13.09 4.94 -7.56
N THR A 272 -13.53 5.59 -8.63
CA THR A 272 -13.04 6.92 -9.01
C THR A 272 -13.64 8.06 -8.18
N THR A 273 -14.71 7.80 -7.42
CA THR A 273 -15.31 8.81 -6.54
C THR A 273 -14.66 8.79 -5.16
N ASP A 274 -14.49 9.97 -4.55
CA ASP A 274 -14.07 10.06 -3.15
C ASP A 274 -15.09 9.33 -2.25
N TYR A 275 -14.57 8.59 -1.27
CA TYR A 275 -15.37 7.77 -0.38
C TYR A 275 -15.49 8.43 1.00
N VAL A 276 -16.69 8.90 1.33
CA VAL A 276 -17.02 9.36 2.70
C VAL A 276 -17.25 8.16 3.61
N PHE A 277 -16.35 7.96 4.57
CA PHE A 277 -16.42 6.89 5.55
C PHE A 277 -17.54 7.15 6.57
N ASP A 278 -18.44 6.17 6.75
CA ASP A 278 -19.55 6.25 7.69
C ASP A 278 -19.90 4.88 8.28
N TRP A 279 -19.66 4.73 9.59
CA TRP A 279 -19.96 3.52 10.36
C TRP A 279 -21.44 3.13 10.32
N ASP A 280 -22.33 4.11 10.39
CA ASP A 280 -23.77 3.85 10.53
C ASP A 280 -24.32 3.27 9.23
N ASN A 281 -23.87 3.82 8.08
CA ASN A 281 -24.28 3.36 6.77
C ASN A 281 -23.69 1.98 6.42
N MET A 282 -22.41 1.75 6.69
CA MET A 282 -21.76 0.49 6.27
C MET A 282 -22.20 -0.74 7.08
N LEU A 283 -22.65 -0.54 8.32
CA LEU A 283 -23.14 -1.59 9.22
C LEU A 283 -24.67 -1.71 9.22
N ALA A 284 -25.39 -0.91 8.43
CA ALA A 284 -26.84 -1.00 8.34
C ALA A 284 -27.29 -2.35 7.73
N PHE A 285 -28.43 -2.88 8.19
CA PHE A 285 -29.09 -4.06 7.61
C PHE A 285 -30.05 -3.73 6.47
N GLU A 286 -30.15 -2.46 6.10
CA GLU A 286 -30.95 -1.98 4.98
C GLU A 286 -30.04 -1.30 3.95
N GLY A 287 -30.45 -1.35 2.68
CA GLY A 287 -29.69 -0.79 1.57
C GLY A 287 -28.62 -1.74 1.01
N ASN A 288 -27.69 -1.19 0.23
CA ASN A 288 -26.62 -1.94 -0.43
C ASN A 288 -25.40 -2.08 0.50
N THR A 289 -25.49 -2.97 1.49
CA THR A 289 -24.46 -3.16 2.52
C THR A 289 -24.06 -4.63 2.66
N ALA A 290 -22.89 -4.92 3.25
CA ALA A 290 -22.50 -6.30 3.53
C ALA A 290 -23.46 -7.02 4.49
N PRO A 291 -23.88 -6.43 5.63
CA PRO A 291 -24.83 -7.09 6.53
C PRO A 291 -26.15 -7.46 5.82
N TYR A 292 -26.67 -6.59 4.95
CA TYR A 292 -27.85 -6.88 4.15
C TYR A 292 -27.62 -8.07 3.21
N MET A 293 -26.52 -8.07 2.44
CA MET A 293 -26.22 -9.16 1.50
C MET A 293 -25.99 -10.49 2.21
N GLN A 294 -25.28 -10.48 3.34
CA GLN A 294 -25.04 -11.67 4.16
C GLN A 294 -26.35 -12.20 4.76
N TYR A 295 -27.22 -11.33 5.25
CA TYR A 295 -28.53 -11.73 5.76
C TYR A 295 -29.48 -12.23 4.66
N ALA A 296 -29.46 -11.60 3.48
CA ALA A 296 -30.21 -12.07 2.33
C ALA A 296 -29.76 -13.48 1.91
N TYR A 297 -28.45 -13.75 1.92
CA TYR A 297 -27.88 -15.07 1.67
C TYR A 297 -28.39 -16.13 2.66
N THR A 298 -28.37 -15.85 3.97
CA THR A 298 -28.88 -16.82 4.97
C THR A 298 -30.38 -17.07 4.83
N ARG A 299 -31.15 -16.05 4.43
CA ARG A 299 -32.59 -16.20 4.13
C ARG A 299 -32.87 -17.07 2.90
N VAL A 300 -31.98 -17.04 1.90
CA VAL A 300 -32.07 -17.96 0.76
C VAL A 300 -31.73 -19.38 1.20
N LEU A 301 -30.66 -19.57 1.96
CA LEU A 301 -30.27 -20.89 2.47
C LEU A 301 -31.35 -21.54 3.33
N SER A 302 -32.05 -20.78 4.17
CA SER A 302 -33.12 -21.31 5.03
C SER A 302 -34.33 -21.84 4.24
N ARG A 303 -34.46 -21.48 2.96
CA ARG A 303 -35.51 -21.97 2.05
C ARG A 303 -35.09 -23.18 1.23
N VAL A 304 -33.79 -23.49 1.18
CA VAL A 304 -33.28 -24.69 0.51
C VAL A 304 -33.42 -25.87 1.48
N PRO A 305 -34.18 -26.93 1.15
CA PRO A 305 -34.29 -28.08 2.03
C PRO A 305 -32.91 -28.70 2.24
N GLN A 306 -32.47 -28.79 3.50
CA GLN A 306 -31.27 -29.56 3.80
C GLN A 306 -31.59 -31.05 3.60
N LYS A 307 -30.78 -31.74 2.78
CA LYS A 307 -30.87 -33.20 2.67
C LYS A 307 -30.73 -33.78 4.08
N PRO A 308 -31.65 -34.64 4.55
CA PRO A 308 -31.48 -35.27 5.85
C PRO A 308 -30.16 -36.04 5.82
N ALA A 309 -29.30 -35.79 6.82
CA ALA A 309 -28.08 -36.56 7.01
C ALA A 309 -28.46 -38.04 6.99
N SER A 310 -27.85 -38.82 6.08
CA SER A 310 -28.16 -40.23 5.95
C SER A 310 -27.97 -40.91 7.30
N THR A 311 -29.07 -41.27 7.95
CA THR A 311 -29.06 -42.15 9.10
C THR A 311 -28.44 -43.45 8.61
N LYS A 312 -27.17 -43.70 8.98
CA LYS A 312 -26.57 -45.03 8.85
C LYS A 312 -27.41 -45.95 9.73
N THR A 313 -28.34 -46.68 9.11
CA THR A 313 -29.01 -47.80 9.73
C THR A 313 -27.94 -48.85 10.02
N ARG A 314 -27.87 -49.27 11.29
CA ARG A 314 -27.02 -50.36 11.77
C ARG A 314 -27.34 -51.67 11.05
#